data_AF-A0A6F8PSG0-F1
#
_entry.id   AF-A0A6F8PSG0-F1
#
_cell.length_a   1.000
_cell.length_b   1.000
_cell.length_c   1.000
_cell.angle_alpha   90.00
_cell.angle_beta   90.00
_cell.angle_gamma   90.00
#
_symmetry.space_group_name_H-M   'P 1'
#
loop_
_entity.id
_entity.type
_entity.pdbx_description
1 polymer ?
#
loop_
_entity_poly.entity_id
_entity_poly.type
_entity_poly.pdbx_seq_one_letter_code
_entity_poly.pdbx_strand_id
1 'polypeptide(L)'
;MRFSKAVLGSAMAAALLAGCQSLEVYDPDSKKAVVNVNLQPAVFDPDSKAPLTDAAKPKVAQLFEVHHDGRIYSFYDFAEYQSFLAVGETPFQLTRIGAGPKGETMVFGLTKDDKKKGEKTPAVMLMDGKADVAGEFYGEIKRHGRIYVFDNKADMDGVRQLGEAVFMYTEIGGGINGETVVYVLNKGNNKVKPVKLMEKYHAINAK
;
A
#
# COMPACT_ATOMS: atom_id res chain seq x y z
N MET A 1 60.09 9.70 -45.53
CA MET A 1 61.23 8.79 -45.25
C MET A 1 61.36 8.69 -43.73
N ARG A 2 60.95 7.58 -43.12
CA ARG A 2 61.74 6.37 -42.78
C ARG A 2 62.31 6.42 -41.34
N PHE A 3 61.80 5.48 -40.53
CA PHE A 3 62.42 4.66 -39.47
C PHE A 3 62.69 5.19 -38.04
N SER A 4 61.92 4.61 -37.12
CA SER A 4 62.21 3.89 -35.85
C SER A 4 63.55 4.04 -35.10
N LYS A 5 63.48 4.23 -33.77
CA LYS A 5 63.74 3.27 -32.63
C LYS A 5 63.92 4.06 -31.31
N ALA A 6 63.12 3.74 -30.26
CA ALA A 6 63.47 3.03 -29.00
C ALA A 6 64.25 3.92 -27.97
N VAL A 7 64.05 3.97 -26.64
CA VAL A 7 63.95 2.94 -25.58
C VAL A 7 63.70 3.61 -24.18
N LEU A 8 63.04 2.88 -23.27
CA LEU A 8 63.01 2.84 -21.77
C LEU A 8 62.84 4.08 -20.85
N GLY A 9 61.91 3.94 -19.88
CA GLY A 9 62.29 3.86 -18.44
C GLY A 9 61.41 4.58 -17.39
N SER A 10 60.54 3.83 -16.68
CA SER A 10 60.23 3.93 -15.21
C SER A 10 58.88 3.26 -14.90
N ALA A 11 58.88 2.11 -14.22
CA ALA A 11 58.75 1.92 -12.76
C ALA A 11 57.27 1.81 -12.32
N MET A 12 56.78 0.58 -12.22
CA MET A 12 55.43 0.21 -11.79
C MET A 12 55.50 -0.29 -10.34
N ALA A 13 54.65 0.28 -9.49
CA ALA A 13 54.53 -0.04 -8.07
C ALA A 13 53.83 -1.39 -7.83
N ALA A 14 54.29 -2.10 -6.81
CA ALA A 14 53.80 -3.38 -6.35
C ALA A 14 52.49 -3.25 -5.55
N ALA A 15 51.58 -4.21 -5.74
CA ALA A 15 50.56 -4.56 -4.76
C ALA A 15 50.40 -6.09 -4.72
N LEU A 16 50.47 -6.63 -3.51
CA LEU A 16 50.53 -8.05 -3.17
C LEU A 16 49.25 -8.80 -3.57
N LEU A 17 49.45 -9.98 -4.17
CA LEU A 17 48.46 -11.06 -4.25
C LEU A 17 48.56 -11.90 -2.97
N ALA A 18 47.53 -11.87 -2.11
CA ALA A 18 47.31 -12.90 -1.10
C ALA A 18 46.17 -13.80 -1.59
N GLY A 19 46.50 -15.07 -1.82
CA GLY A 19 45.62 -16.04 -2.47
C GLY A 19 44.46 -16.51 -1.61
N CYS A 20 43.30 -16.71 -2.26
CA CYS A 20 42.29 -17.63 -1.78
C CYS A 20 42.85 -19.06 -1.83
N GLN A 21 43.01 -19.68 -0.68
CA GLN A 21 43.00 -21.15 -0.58
C GLN A 21 41.72 -21.54 0.14
N SER A 22 40.69 -21.89 -0.64
CA SER A 22 39.53 -22.62 -0.17
C SER A 22 39.95 -24.07 0.06
N LEU A 23 39.84 -24.57 1.29
CA LEU A 23 39.93 -25.99 1.59
C LEU A 23 38.51 -26.57 1.58
N GLU A 24 38.18 -27.34 0.56
CA GLU A 24 36.96 -28.14 0.52
C GLU A 24 37.24 -29.51 1.16
N VAL A 25 36.47 -29.88 2.18
CA VAL A 25 36.44 -31.25 2.71
C VAL A 25 35.18 -31.91 2.17
N TYR A 26 35.38 -33.00 1.43
CA TYR A 26 34.34 -33.87 0.90
C TYR A 26 33.88 -34.86 1.98
N ASP A 27 32.59 -34.84 2.32
CA ASP A 27 31.91 -35.87 3.13
C ASP A 27 30.84 -36.55 2.25
N PRO A 28 30.97 -37.84 1.90
CA PRO A 28 30.07 -38.49 0.95
C PRO A 28 28.66 -38.81 1.47
N ASP A 29 28.30 -38.60 2.75
CA ASP A 29 27.05 -39.20 3.29
C ASP A 29 26.17 -38.34 4.23
N SER A 30 26.27 -37.01 4.27
CA SER A 30 25.41 -36.20 5.16
C SER A 30 24.58 -35.10 4.47
N LYS A 31 23.26 -35.31 4.35
CA LYS A 31 22.29 -34.23 4.06
C LYS A 31 22.02 -33.44 5.34
N LYS A 32 22.78 -32.37 5.62
CA LYS A 32 22.37 -31.18 6.39
C LYS A 32 23.47 -30.11 6.38
N ALA A 33 23.06 -28.86 6.16
CA ALA A 33 23.93 -27.69 6.03
C ALA A 33 24.77 -27.44 7.31
N VAL A 34 26.08 -27.25 7.12
CA VAL A 34 27.05 -26.89 8.16
C VAL A 34 26.94 -25.39 8.45
N VAL A 35 26.62 -25.07 9.70
CA VAL A 35 26.70 -23.71 10.28
C VAL A 35 28.07 -23.59 10.95
N ASN A 36 28.88 -22.64 10.49
CA ASN A 36 30.12 -22.28 11.18
C ASN A 36 29.80 -21.32 12.33
N VAL A 37 30.09 -21.73 13.56
CA VAL A 37 30.03 -20.88 14.75
C VAL A 37 31.47 -20.62 15.21
N ASN A 38 31.97 -19.39 15.00
CA ASN A 38 33.21 -18.95 15.60
C ASN A 38 32.88 -18.22 16.91
N LEU A 39 33.26 -18.82 18.04
CA LEU A 39 33.13 -18.23 19.38
C LEU A 39 34.41 -17.46 19.70
N GLN A 40 34.38 -16.15 19.48
CA GLN A 40 35.28 -15.20 20.14
C GLN A 40 34.48 -14.34 21.13
N PRO A 41 35.04 -14.00 22.30
CA PRO A 41 34.36 -13.19 23.29
C PRO A 41 34.15 -11.76 22.75
N ALA A 42 32.89 -11.32 22.75
CA ALA A 42 32.46 -10.04 22.20
C ALA A 42 33.05 -8.86 22.98
N VAL A 43 33.79 -8.01 22.27
CA VAL A 43 34.10 -6.63 22.67
C VAL A 43 32.84 -5.81 22.40
N PHE A 44 32.28 -5.14 23.40
CA PHE A 44 31.08 -4.32 23.27
C PHE A 44 31.44 -3.01 22.55
N ASP A 45 31.08 -2.89 21.27
CA ASP A 45 31.22 -1.65 20.50
C ASP A 45 29.88 -0.89 20.51
N PRO A 46 29.76 0.24 21.22
CA PRO A 46 28.50 0.96 21.39
C PRO A 46 28.01 1.70 20.14
N ASP A 47 28.77 1.73 19.03
CA ASP A 47 28.41 2.48 17.81
C ASP A 47 28.06 1.61 16.59
N SER A 48 27.92 0.29 16.77
CA SER A 48 27.43 -0.59 15.70
C SER A 48 25.92 -0.48 15.50
N LYS A 49 25.48 0.52 14.71
CA LYS A 49 24.11 0.59 14.19
C LYS A 49 23.90 -0.48 13.12
N ALA A 50 23.47 -1.66 13.55
CA ALA A 50 22.96 -2.70 12.66
C ALA A 50 21.81 -2.13 11.80
N PRO A 51 21.66 -2.53 10.52
CA PRO A 51 20.52 -2.12 9.72
C PRO A 51 19.23 -2.54 10.41
N LEU A 52 18.36 -1.57 10.68
CA LEU A 52 16.99 -1.83 11.12
C LEU A 52 16.31 -2.59 9.99
N THR A 53 15.91 -3.82 10.26
CA THR A 53 15.06 -4.60 9.37
C THR A 53 13.76 -3.81 9.14
N ASP A 54 13.38 -3.63 7.87
CA ASP A 54 12.09 -3.02 7.50
C ASP A 54 10.96 -3.81 8.16
N ALA A 55 10.36 -3.24 9.20
CA ALA A 55 9.14 -3.79 9.79
C ALA A 55 8.05 -3.81 8.70
N ALA A 56 7.45 -4.97 8.46
CA ALA A 56 6.40 -5.11 7.46
C ALA A 56 5.27 -4.10 7.71
N LYS A 57 4.86 -3.38 6.64
CA LYS A 57 3.75 -2.42 6.72
C LYS A 57 2.44 -3.14 7.12
N PRO A 58 1.56 -2.50 7.91
CA PRO A 58 0.23 -3.04 8.18
C PRO A 58 -0.56 -3.18 6.87
N LYS A 59 -1.50 -4.12 6.83
CA LYS A 59 -2.29 -4.41 5.62
C LYS A 59 -3.76 -4.05 5.79
N VAL A 60 -4.35 -3.43 4.77
CA VAL A 60 -5.75 -2.94 4.77
C VAL A 60 -6.51 -3.49 3.58
N ALA A 61 -7.60 -4.21 3.82
CA ALA A 61 -8.36 -4.88 2.76
C ALA A 61 -9.42 -3.99 2.10
N GLN A 62 -9.90 -2.97 2.82
CA GLN A 62 -11.03 -2.18 2.37
C GLN A 62 -10.98 -0.72 2.82
N LEU A 63 -11.64 0.15 2.07
CA LEU A 63 -11.72 1.58 2.35
C LEU A 63 -13.02 2.16 1.80
N PHE A 64 -13.73 2.92 2.62
CA PHE A 64 -14.99 3.57 2.25
C PHE A 64 -14.82 5.07 2.41
N GLU A 65 -15.31 5.84 1.44
CA GLU A 65 -15.37 7.30 1.52
C GLU A 65 -16.79 7.82 1.30
N VAL A 66 -17.16 8.86 2.03
CA VAL A 66 -18.38 9.63 1.80
C VAL A 66 -18.03 11.11 1.67
N HIS A 67 -18.40 11.71 0.55
CA HIS A 67 -18.33 13.16 0.38
C HIS A 67 -19.61 13.76 0.96
N HIS A 68 -19.47 14.50 2.06
CA HIS A 68 -20.59 15.09 2.80
C HIS A 68 -20.16 16.45 3.36
N ASP A 69 -20.99 17.48 3.21
CA ASP A 69 -20.77 18.83 3.73
C ASP A 69 -19.40 19.45 3.41
N GLY A 70 -18.94 19.25 2.17
CA GLY A 70 -17.65 19.77 1.70
C GLY A 70 -16.42 19.07 2.31
N ARG A 71 -16.63 17.92 2.98
CA ARG A 71 -15.60 17.09 3.59
C ARG A 71 -15.60 15.70 2.97
N ILE A 72 -14.48 15.01 3.14
CA ILE A 72 -14.32 13.62 2.74
C ILE A 72 -14.17 12.80 4.02
N TYR A 73 -15.19 12.01 4.32
CA TYR A 73 -15.17 11.06 5.42
C TYR A 73 -14.58 9.75 4.94
N SER A 74 -13.62 9.17 5.66
CA SER A 74 -12.95 7.93 5.29
C SER A 74 -12.99 6.90 6.41
N PHE A 75 -13.34 5.66 6.07
CA PHE A 75 -13.54 4.55 7.01
C PHE A 75 -12.82 3.31 6.49
N TYR A 76 -12.20 2.55 7.39
CA TYR A 76 -11.70 1.19 7.09
C TYR A 76 -12.64 0.11 7.64
N ASP A 77 -13.45 0.47 8.64
CA ASP A 77 -14.43 -0.39 9.28
C ASP A 77 -15.80 -0.20 8.62
N PHE A 78 -16.44 -1.29 8.23
CA PHE A 78 -17.72 -1.23 7.51
C PHE A 78 -18.89 -0.85 8.43
N ALA A 79 -18.86 -1.23 9.71
CA ALA A 79 -19.92 -0.90 10.64
C ALA A 79 -19.95 0.61 10.95
N GLU A 80 -18.78 1.23 11.12
CA GLU A 80 -18.67 2.70 11.27
C GLU A 80 -19.13 3.43 10.00
N TYR A 81 -18.77 2.92 8.82
CA TYR A 81 -19.27 3.45 7.55
C TYR A 81 -20.80 3.40 7.45
N GLN A 82 -21.42 2.24 7.76
CA GLN A 82 -22.88 2.10 7.73
C GLN A 82 -23.57 2.99 8.78
N SER A 83 -22.99 3.10 9.98
CA SER A 83 -23.47 4.03 11.02
C SER A 83 -23.47 5.47 10.49
N PHE A 84 -22.37 5.91 9.87
CA PHE A 84 -22.27 7.22 9.24
C PHE A 84 -23.31 7.42 8.14
N LEU A 85 -23.57 6.42 7.29
CA LEU A 85 -24.62 6.54 6.25
C LEU A 85 -26.02 6.74 6.83
N ALA A 86 -26.29 6.21 8.02
CA ALA A 86 -27.58 6.36 8.68
C ALA A 86 -27.75 7.71 9.39
N VAL A 87 -26.68 8.26 9.99
CA VAL A 87 -26.78 9.41 10.90
C VAL A 87 -26.05 10.67 10.42
N GLY A 88 -25.11 10.56 9.48
CA GLY A 88 -24.31 11.67 8.95
C GLY A 88 -23.13 12.10 9.82
N GLU A 89 -22.86 11.38 10.91
CA GLU A 89 -21.82 11.72 11.89
C GLU A 89 -21.04 10.47 12.35
N THR A 90 -19.82 10.69 12.84
CA THR A 90 -18.98 9.64 13.43
C THR A 90 -18.58 10.03 14.85
N PRO A 91 -18.78 9.16 15.87
CA PRO A 91 -18.57 9.52 17.28
C PRO A 91 -17.09 9.76 17.61
N PHE A 92 -16.19 9.08 16.91
CA PHE A 92 -14.76 9.27 17.04
C PHE A 92 -14.18 9.61 15.68
N GLN A 93 -13.41 10.68 15.61
CA GLN A 93 -12.83 11.14 14.36
C GLN A 93 -11.44 11.74 14.52
N LEU A 94 -10.60 11.55 13.51
CA LEU A 94 -9.41 12.35 13.28
C LEU A 94 -9.69 13.28 12.10
N THR A 95 -9.52 14.59 12.28
CA THR A 95 -9.74 15.58 11.22
C THR A 95 -8.41 16.13 10.73
N ARG A 96 -8.21 16.20 9.41
CA ARG A 96 -7.07 16.84 8.76
C ARG A 96 -7.57 17.86 7.73
N ILE A 97 -7.30 19.14 7.99
CA ILE A 97 -7.70 20.25 7.12
C ILE A 97 -6.76 20.31 5.92
N GLY A 98 -7.32 20.44 4.71
CA GLY A 98 -6.52 20.58 3.49
C GLY A 98 -5.86 19.29 3.00
N ALA A 99 -6.20 18.14 3.58
CA ALA A 99 -5.57 16.85 3.26
C ALA A 99 -6.26 16.07 2.13
N GLY A 100 -7.39 16.57 1.62
CA GLY A 100 -8.09 15.99 0.48
C GLY A 100 -7.35 16.24 -0.84
N PRO A 101 -7.63 15.44 -1.89
CA PRO A 101 -6.96 15.54 -3.19
C PRO A 101 -7.09 16.93 -3.85
N LYS A 102 -8.13 17.69 -3.52
CA LYS A 102 -8.37 19.07 -4.00
C LYS A 102 -8.32 20.08 -2.86
N GLY A 103 -7.66 19.74 -1.74
CA GLY A 103 -7.58 20.58 -0.56
C GLY A 103 -8.81 20.48 0.36
N GLU A 104 -9.66 19.48 0.19
CA GLU A 104 -10.80 19.26 1.09
C GLU A 104 -10.34 18.88 2.50
N THR A 105 -11.25 19.04 3.47
CA THR A 105 -11.01 18.49 4.82
C THR A 105 -11.27 16.99 4.80
N MET A 106 -10.29 16.20 5.24
CA MET A 106 -10.43 14.78 5.49
C MET A 106 -10.89 14.55 6.93
N VAL A 107 -11.89 13.69 7.10
CA VAL A 107 -12.36 13.22 8.41
C VAL A 107 -12.25 11.70 8.42
N PHE A 108 -11.42 11.14 9.27
CA PHE A 108 -11.29 9.69 9.41
C PHE A 108 -12.22 9.22 10.53
N GLY A 109 -13.21 8.39 10.20
CA GLY A 109 -14.04 7.74 11.20
C GLY A 109 -13.24 6.66 11.91
N LEU A 110 -13.26 6.69 13.25
CA LEU A 110 -12.49 5.80 14.09
C LEU A 110 -13.42 4.88 14.87
N THR A 111 -13.04 3.63 15.03
CA THR A 111 -13.70 2.76 16.00
C THR A 111 -13.38 3.21 17.43
N LYS A 112 -14.18 2.76 18.38
CA LYS A 112 -13.97 3.02 19.82
C LYS A 112 -12.56 2.62 20.30
N ASP A 113 -12.03 1.51 19.77
CA ASP A 113 -10.71 0.99 20.12
C ASP A 113 -9.56 1.80 19.49
N ASP A 114 -9.86 2.49 18.40
CA ASP A 114 -8.90 3.26 17.61
C ASP A 114 -8.89 4.76 17.96
N LYS A 115 -9.81 5.23 18.80
CA LYS A 115 -9.96 6.66 19.15
C LYS A 115 -8.69 7.33 19.70
N LYS A 116 -7.76 6.56 20.28
CA LYS A 116 -6.47 7.05 20.80
C LYS A 116 -5.28 6.77 19.88
N LYS A 117 -5.48 6.01 18.79
CA LYS A 117 -4.41 5.65 17.84
C LYS A 117 -4.06 6.78 16.89
N GLY A 118 -4.99 7.74 16.70
CA GLY A 118 -4.79 8.90 15.84
C GLY A 118 -4.39 8.49 14.42
N GLU A 119 -3.19 8.88 13.99
CA GLU A 119 -2.69 8.58 12.66
C GLU A 119 -2.31 7.11 12.43
N LYS A 120 -2.21 6.31 13.50
CA LYS A 120 -1.84 4.89 13.45
C LYS A 120 -3.06 3.99 13.23
N THR A 121 -4.05 4.48 12.49
CA THR A 121 -5.29 3.77 12.17
C THR A 121 -5.24 3.29 10.72
N PRO A 122 -5.89 2.16 10.37
CA PRO A 122 -5.75 1.56 9.05
C PRO A 122 -6.08 2.51 7.90
N ALA A 123 -7.19 3.26 7.99
CA ALA A 123 -7.57 4.22 6.95
C ALA A 123 -6.48 5.31 6.76
N VAL A 124 -6.02 5.91 7.86
CA VAL A 124 -5.00 6.96 7.81
C VAL A 124 -3.68 6.43 7.25
N MET A 125 -3.22 5.27 7.74
CA MET A 125 -1.97 4.69 7.27
C MET A 125 -2.04 4.29 5.79
N LEU A 126 -3.18 3.79 5.31
CA LEU A 126 -3.35 3.46 3.89
C LEU A 126 -3.38 4.74 3.02
N MET A 127 -4.01 5.82 3.49
CA MET A 127 -4.00 7.10 2.77
C MET A 127 -2.61 7.74 2.75
N ASP A 128 -1.84 7.60 3.82
CA ASP A 128 -0.48 8.14 3.94
C ASP A 128 0.59 7.28 3.23
N GLY A 129 0.20 6.15 2.59
CA GLY A 129 1.15 5.20 1.99
C GLY A 129 2.00 4.42 3.00
N LYS A 130 1.61 4.46 4.28
CA LYS A 130 2.25 3.76 5.41
C LYS A 130 1.67 2.36 5.65
N ALA A 131 0.60 1.99 4.96
CA ALA A 131 0.03 0.64 4.94
C ALA A 131 -0.02 0.10 3.51
N ASP A 132 0.05 -1.23 3.39
CA ASP A 132 -0.16 -1.93 2.12
C ASP A 132 -1.62 -2.36 1.97
N VAL A 133 -2.03 -2.62 0.74
CA VAL A 133 -3.31 -3.27 0.46
C VAL A 133 -3.22 -4.76 0.85
N ALA A 134 -4.25 -5.25 1.52
CA ALA A 134 -4.40 -6.67 1.85
C ALA A 134 -5.25 -7.38 0.79
N GLY A 135 -4.74 -8.48 0.23
CA GLY A 135 -5.52 -9.38 -0.63
C GLY A 135 -6.23 -8.66 -1.78
N GLU A 136 -7.48 -9.06 -2.04
CA GLU A 136 -8.36 -8.40 -3.01
C GLU A 136 -9.03 -7.18 -2.38
N PHE A 137 -8.52 -6.00 -2.71
CA PHE A 137 -9.03 -4.74 -2.21
C PHE A 137 -10.53 -4.56 -2.48
N TYR A 138 -11.19 -3.80 -1.62
CA TYR A 138 -12.54 -3.30 -1.85
C TYR A 138 -12.64 -1.83 -1.47
N GLY A 139 -13.09 -1.00 -2.41
CA GLY A 139 -13.27 0.42 -2.19
C GLY A 139 -14.68 0.88 -2.51
N GLU A 140 -15.20 1.83 -1.73
CA GLU A 140 -16.38 2.62 -2.11
C GLU A 140 -16.09 4.11 -1.97
N ILE A 141 -16.59 4.93 -2.90
CA ILE A 141 -16.69 6.38 -2.74
C ILE A 141 -18.13 6.79 -3.03
N LYS A 142 -18.84 7.29 -2.03
CA LYS A 142 -20.15 7.92 -2.20
C LYS A 142 -20.00 9.42 -2.41
N ARG A 143 -20.45 9.90 -3.57
CA ARG A 143 -20.48 11.34 -3.89
C ARG A 143 -21.50 11.64 -4.98
N HIS A 144 -22.16 12.80 -4.90
CA HIS A 144 -23.07 13.29 -5.95
C HIS A 144 -24.19 12.27 -6.33
N GLY A 145 -24.74 11.55 -5.34
CA GLY A 145 -25.77 10.54 -5.57
C GLY A 145 -25.30 9.27 -6.28
N ARG A 146 -23.98 9.06 -6.37
CA ARG A 146 -23.34 7.90 -6.99
C ARG A 146 -22.46 7.17 -6.01
N ILE A 147 -22.35 5.86 -6.22
CA ILE A 147 -21.45 4.98 -5.47
C ILE A 147 -20.41 4.46 -6.45
N TYR A 148 -19.17 4.94 -6.33
CA TYR A 148 -18.05 4.41 -7.11
C TYR A 148 -17.49 3.20 -6.37
N VAL A 149 -17.38 2.06 -7.04
CA VAL A 149 -16.94 0.79 -6.44
C VAL A 149 -15.64 0.35 -7.09
N PHE A 150 -14.68 -0.09 -6.27
CA PHE A 150 -13.31 -0.40 -6.68
C PHE A 150 -12.88 -1.78 -6.19
N ASP A 151 -12.16 -2.52 -7.02
CA ASP A 151 -11.40 -3.72 -6.64
C ASP A 151 -9.88 -3.45 -6.52
N ASN A 152 -9.46 -2.21 -6.78
CA ASN A 152 -8.07 -1.77 -6.78
C ASN A 152 -7.93 -0.38 -6.14
N LYS A 153 -6.98 -0.24 -5.21
CA LYS A 153 -6.69 1.03 -4.53
C LYS A 153 -6.09 2.08 -5.48
N ALA A 154 -5.31 1.67 -6.49
CA ALA A 154 -4.76 2.60 -7.46
C ALA A 154 -5.86 3.28 -8.30
N ASP A 155 -6.88 2.52 -8.69
CA ASP A 155 -8.02 3.06 -9.44
C ASP A 155 -8.86 4.00 -8.54
N MET A 156 -9.00 3.67 -7.24
CA MET A 156 -9.60 4.57 -6.25
C MET A 156 -8.84 5.89 -6.12
N ASP A 157 -7.51 5.85 -5.98
CA ASP A 157 -6.69 7.05 -5.89
C ASP A 157 -6.76 7.90 -7.17
N GLY A 158 -6.80 7.25 -8.34
CA GLY A 158 -7.02 7.94 -9.61
C GLY A 158 -8.34 8.70 -9.63
N VAL A 159 -9.44 8.08 -9.20
CA VAL A 159 -10.76 8.73 -9.14
C VAL A 159 -10.83 9.85 -8.09
N ARG A 160 -10.06 9.75 -7.01
CA ARG A 160 -9.93 10.82 -5.99
C ARG A 160 -9.21 12.04 -6.57
N GLN A 161 -8.12 11.83 -7.29
CA GLN A 161 -7.35 12.90 -7.91
C GLN A 161 -8.10 13.56 -9.08
N LEU A 162 -8.64 12.76 -9.99
CA LEU A 162 -9.30 13.27 -11.20
C LEU A 162 -10.71 13.80 -10.90
N GLY A 163 -11.39 13.21 -9.92
CA GLY A 163 -12.81 13.49 -9.64
C GLY A 163 -13.78 12.74 -10.54
N GLU A 164 -13.30 11.81 -11.37
CA GLU A 164 -14.12 10.96 -12.24
C GLU A 164 -13.40 9.66 -12.62
N ALA A 165 -14.16 8.64 -13.02
CA ALA A 165 -13.63 7.36 -13.51
C ALA A 165 -13.52 7.39 -15.03
N VAL A 166 -12.31 7.10 -15.55
CA VAL A 166 -12.05 7.10 -17.00
C VAL A 166 -12.69 5.90 -17.68
N PHE A 167 -12.63 4.73 -17.04
CA PHE A 167 -13.29 3.51 -17.49
C PHE A 167 -14.25 3.05 -16.39
N MET A 168 -15.48 2.70 -16.78
CA MET A 168 -16.51 2.31 -15.82
C MET A 168 -17.60 1.47 -16.47
N TYR A 169 -18.23 0.62 -15.65
CA TYR A 169 -19.52 0.02 -15.93
C TYR A 169 -20.53 0.61 -14.96
N THR A 170 -21.69 1.06 -15.46
CA THR A 170 -22.70 1.75 -14.63
C THR A 170 -23.95 0.90 -14.48
N GLU A 171 -24.44 0.75 -13.26
CA GLU A 171 -25.72 0.15 -12.90
C GLU A 171 -26.63 1.22 -12.28
N ILE A 172 -27.62 1.67 -13.05
CA ILE A 172 -28.59 2.68 -12.61
C ILE A 172 -29.58 2.00 -11.66
N GLY A 173 -29.76 2.56 -10.46
CA GLY A 173 -30.66 2.00 -9.45
C GLY A 173 -30.12 0.74 -8.77
N GLY A 174 -28.83 0.41 -8.96
CA GLY A 174 -28.20 -0.74 -8.29
C GLY A 174 -27.94 -0.52 -6.79
N GLY A 175 -27.98 0.73 -6.32
CA GLY A 175 -27.80 1.05 -4.91
C GLY A 175 -29.00 0.64 -4.05
N ILE A 176 -28.75 0.32 -2.78
CA ILE A 176 -29.78 -0.06 -1.82
C ILE A 176 -30.89 0.99 -1.63
N ASN A 177 -30.59 2.27 -1.89
CA ASN A 177 -31.54 3.38 -1.87
C ASN A 177 -31.85 3.90 -3.29
N GLY A 178 -31.59 3.09 -4.32
CA GLY A 178 -31.77 3.46 -5.73
C GLY A 178 -30.64 4.33 -6.30
N GLU A 179 -29.49 4.42 -5.62
CA GLU A 179 -28.34 5.16 -6.15
C GLU A 179 -27.80 4.52 -7.44
N THR A 180 -27.12 5.32 -8.25
CA THR A 180 -26.34 4.79 -9.37
C THR A 180 -25.02 4.22 -8.86
N VAL A 181 -24.75 2.96 -9.19
CA VAL A 181 -23.49 2.28 -8.87
C VAL A 181 -22.57 2.35 -10.09
N VAL A 182 -21.35 2.85 -9.88
CA VAL A 182 -20.32 3.01 -10.90
C VAL A 182 -19.17 2.08 -10.54
N TYR A 183 -19.09 0.95 -11.23
CA TYR A 183 -17.98 0.01 -11.09
C TYR A 183 -16.79 0.54 -11.88
N VAL A 184 -15.73 0.92 -11.18
CA VAL A 184 -14.55 1.53 -11.78
C VAL A 184 -13.69 0.44 -12.42
N LEU A 185 -13.31 0.68 -13.67
CA LEU A 185 -12.52 -0.20 -14.50
C LEU A 185 -11.19 0.47 -14.82
N ASN A 186 -10.28 -0.31 -15.40
CA ASN A 186 -9.00 0.14 -15.92
C ASN A 186 -8.79 -0.39 -17.35
N LYS A 187 -7.70 0.02 -17.99
CA LYS A 187 -7.41 -0.36 -19.39
C LYS A 187 -7.38 -1.87 -19.61
N GLY A 188 -7.08 -2.67 -18.59
CA GLY A 188 -7.01 -4.12 -18.67
C GLY A 188 -8.38 -4.81 -18.65
N ASN A 189 -9.39 -4.23 -18.01
CA ASN A 189 -10.71 -4.85 -17.83
C ASN A 189 -11.89 -4.03 -18.39
N ASN A 190 -11.64 -2.87 -19.01
CA ASN A 190 -12.68 -1.94 -19.52
C ASN A 190 -13.58 -2.49 -20.64
N LYS A 191 -13.32 -3.68 -21.17
CA LYS A 191 -14.15 -4.35 -22.19
C LYS A 191 -15.04 -5.46 -21.63
N VAL A 192 -14.93 -5.74 -20.33
CA VAL A 192 -15.62 -6.88 -19.68
C VAL A 192 -16.54 -6.33 -18.60
N LYS A 193 -17.77 -6.85 -18.55
CA LYS A 193 -18.69 -6.55 -17.45
C LYS A 193 -18.08 -7.07 -16.13
N PRO A 194 -17.95 -6.24 -15.07
CA PRO A 194 -17.23 -6.61 -13.85
C PRO A 194 -18.09 -7.45 -12.89
N VAL A 195 -18.60 -8.60 -13.36
CA VAL A 195 -19.60 -9.43 -12.63
C VAL A 195 -19.17 -9.72 -11.19
N LYS A 196 -17.92 -10.12 -10.96
CA LYS A 196 -17.39 -10.40 -9.62
C LYS A 196 -17.45 -9.18 -8.68
N LEU A 197 -17.16 -7.98 -9.19
CA LEU A 197 -17.21 -6.77 -8.38
C LEU A 197 -18.66 -6.34 -8.09
N MET A 198 -19.55 -6.55 -9.06
CA MET A 198 -20.99 -6.34 -8.86
C MET A 198 -21.54 -7.25 -7.76
N GLU A 199 -21.27 -8.55 -7.83
CA GLU A 199 -21.68 -9.52 -6.82
C GLU A 199 -21.10 -9.16 -5.44
N LYS A 200 -19.82 -8.77 -5.37
CA LYS A 200 -19.19 -8.33 -4.11
C LYS A 200 -19.88 -7.10 -3.52
N TYR A 201 -20.18 -6.10 -4.34
CA TYR A 201 -20.91 -4.90 -3.91
C TYR A 201 -22.28 -5.25 -3.31
N HIS A 202 -23.07 -6.04 -4.05
CA HIS A 202 -24.42 -6.43 -3.64
C HIS A 202 -24.39 -7.33 -2.40
N ALA A 203 -23.39 -8.20 -2.25
CA ALA A 203 -23.24 -9.03 -1.06
C ALA A 203 -22.87 -8.21 0.19
N ILE A 204 -21.99 -7.21 0.05
CA ILE A 204 -21.57 -6.35 1.17
C ILE A 204 -22.71 -5.42 1.60
N ASN A 205 -23.49 -4.92 0.64
CA ASN A 205 -24.53 -3.91 0.88
C ASN A 205 -25.95 -4.50 0.89
N ALA A 206 -26.09 -5.83 1.03
CA ALA A 206 -27.39 -6.47 1.18
C ALA A 206 -28.07 -6.05 2.50
N LYS A 207 -29.41 -5.93 2.48
CA LYS A 207 -30.23 -5.68 3.68
C LYS A 207 -30.30 -6.90 4.58
#